data_AF-A0A8K0CD98-F1
#
_entry.id   AF-A0A8K0CD98-F1
#
_cell.length_a   1.000
_cell.length_b   1.000
_cell.length_c   1.000
_cell.angle_alpha   90.00
_cell.angle_beta   90.00
_cell.angle_gamma   90.00
#
_symmetry.space_group_name_H-M   'P 1'
#
loop_
_entity.id
_entity.type
_entity.pdbx_description
1 polymer ?
#
loop_
_entity_poly.entity_id
_entity_poly.type
_entity_poly.pdbx_seq_one_letter_code
_entity_poly.pdbx_strand_id
1 'polypeptide(L)'
;MVGRQNAEIEDHPYQLSFEVDNWRFCGAFLIRPNVAVTAAHRIWKCKLRAGSNLLHEGGQVAKVFKICSHPKFDINTIDYDVSVILLDEPLVLGAGVQTIPLQSVNEEIPTGTVATFTGWGRIRKDECVELYSHHNATVTNRMICFGYTEGGKDACEFDTGGPLVINGMLVGVVSWGIGCAERNQPGVYTKISHPEINSHINECLAKFE
;
A
#
# COMPACT_ATOMS: atom_id res chain seq x y z
N MET A 1 -10.06 -7.17 4.52
CA MET A 1 -10.11 -8.11 3.37
C MET A 1 -11.47 -8.79 3.20
N VAL A 2 -12.24 -8.47 2.15
CA VAL A 2 -13.52 -9.17 1.86
C VAL A 2 -13.34 -10.21 0.74
N GLY A 3 -13.91 -11.43 0.90
CA GLY A 3 -13.95 -12.46 -0.16
C GLY A 3 -12.66 -13.26 -0.40
N ARG A 4 -11.84 -13.53 0.64
CA ARG A 4 -10.48 -14.07 0.51
C ARG A 4 -10.27 -15.43 1.21
N GLN A 5 -9.16 -16.08 0.87
CA GLN A 5 -8.58 -17.25 1.55
C GLN A 5 -7.36 -16.80 2.37
N ASN A 6 -6.93 -17.62 3.35
CA ASN A 6 -5.70 -17.37 4.10
C ASN A 6 -4.50 -17.43 3.15
N ALA A 7 -3.51 -16.58 3.40
CA ALA A 7 -2.24 -16.52 2.67
C ALA A 7 -1.08 -16.76 3.65
N GLU A 8 0.01 -17.33 3.15
CA GLU A 8 1.24 -17.52 3.91
C GLU A 8 2.21 -16.35 3.66
N ILE A 9 2.97 -15.95 4.67
CA ILE A 9 3.91 -14.82 4.57
C ILE A 9 5.01 -15.08 3.54
N GLU A 10 5.37 -16.34 3.30
CA GLU A 10 6.32 -16.75 2.27
C GLU A 10 5.83 -16.48 0.83
N ASP A 11 4.51 -16.37 0.61
CA ASP A 11 3.94 -15.98 -0.69
C ASP A 11 4.01 -14.47 -0.91
N HIS A 12 4.05 -13.70 0.20
CA HIS A 12 4.09 -12.24 0.21
C HIS A 12 5.14 -11.67 1.19
N PRO A 13 6.42 -12.04 1.04
CA PRO A 13 7.45 -11.83 2.07
C PRO A 13 7.85 -10.36 2.27
N TYR A 14 7.35 -9.47 1.43
CA TYR A 14 7.51 -8.02 1.55
C TYR A 14 6.44 -7.37 2.43
N GLN A 15 5.36 -8.09 2.78
CA GLN A 15 4.29 -7.58 3.63
C GLN A 15 4.80 -7.33 5.06
N LEU A 16 4.45 -6.17 5.59
CA LEU A 16 4.69 -5.80 6.98
C LEU A 16 3.36 -5.46 7.66
N SER A 17 3.23 -5.79 8.95
CA SER A 17 2.18 -5.21 9.79
C SER A 17 2.71 -3.98 10.52
N PHE A 18 1.88 -2.96 10.59
CA PHE A 18 2.14 -1.69 11.25
C PHE A 18 1.34 -1.66 12.55
N GLU A 19 1.99 -1.89 13.69
CA GLU A 19 1.35 -2.05 15.00
C GLU A 19 1.31 -0.71 15.76
N VAL A 20 0.10 -0.20 16.02
CA VAL A 20 -0.16 1.00 16.84
C VAL A 20 -0.93 0.57 18.11
N ASP A 21 -0.31 0.73 19.28
CA ASP A 21 -0.91 0.51 20.62
C ASP A 21 -1.88 -0.68 20.71
N ASN A 22 -1.39 -1.90 20.46
CA ASN A 22 -2.07 -3.22 20.59
C ASN A 22 -3.42 -3.42 19.85
N TRP A 23 -4.03 -2.39 19.23
CA TRP A 23 -5.40 -2.47 18.71
C TRP A 23 -5.60 -1.88 17.31
N ARG A 24 -4.63 -1.13 16.79
CA ARG A 24 -4.73 -0.50 15.46
C ARG A 24 -3.62 -1.01 14.56
N PHE A 25 -4.02 -1.52 13.40
CA PHE A 25 -3.11 -2.11 12.41
C PHE A 25 -3.24 -1.39 11.08
N CYS A 26 -2.11 -1.19 10.44
CA CYS A 26 -2.04 -0.81 9.03
C CYS A 26 -1.08 -1.75 8.31
N GLY A 27 -1.15 -1.76 6.99
CA GLY A 27 -0.15 -2.39 6.15
C GLY A 27 1.07 -1.50 5.96
N ALA A 28 2.21 -2.14 5.74
CA ALA A 28 3.38 -1.53 5.13
C ALA A 28 4.06 -2.59 4.26
N PHE A 29 5.10 -2.20 3.53
CA PHE A 29 5.89 -3.16 2.77
C PHE A 29 7.35 -2.75 2.65
N LEU A 30 8.23 -3.74 2.52
CA LEU A 30 9.67 -3.58 2.53
C LEU A 30 10.23 -3.36 1.12
N ILE A 31 10.96 -2.26 0.90
CA ILE A 31 11.59 -1.93 -0.40
C ILE A 31 13.12 -1.96 -0.35
N ARG A 32 13.72 -1.85 0.84
CA ARG A 32 15.12 -2.17 1.16
C ARG A 32 15.14 -2.86 2.53
N PRO A 33 16.20 -3.59 2.94
CA PRO A 33 16.23 -4.30 4.23
C PRO A 33 15.88 -3.41 5.44
N ASN A 34 16.20 -2.12 5.39
CA ASN A 34 15.90 -1.12 6.41
C ASN A 34 14.88 -0.05 5.96
N VAL A 35 14.22 -0.21 4.80
CA VAL A 35 13.28 0.82 4.30
C VAL A 35 11.93 0.21 3.96
N ALA A 36 10.89 0.73 4.60
CA ALA A 36 9.50 0.40 4.36
C ALA A 36 8.73 1.58 3.75
N VAL A 37 7.59 1.29 3.14
CA VAL A 37 6.64 2.30 2.64
C VAL A 37 5.23 1.95 3.13
N THR A 38 4.43 2.99 3.39
CA THR A 38 3.03 2.90 3.84
C THR A 38 2.26 4.15 3.40
N ALA A 39 0.98 4.23 3.77
CA ALA A 39 0.13 5.41 3.58
C ALA A 39 0.49 6.53 4.57
N ALA A 40 0.47 7.79 4.12
CA ALA A 40 0.82 8.94 4.95
C ALA A 40 -0.21 9.21 6.05
N HIS A 41 -1.50 8.99 5.77
CA HIS A 41 -2.58 9.24 6.71
C HIS A 41 -2.64 8.24 7.88
N ARG A 42 -1.71 7.26 7.92
CA ARG A 42 -1.61 6.23 8.96
C ARG A 42 -0.31 6.29 9.75
N ILE A 43 0.35 7.44 9.80
CA ILE A 43 1.59 7.57 10.57
C ILE A 43 1.33 8.00 12.01
N TRP A 44 1.70 7.12 12.94
CA TRP A 44 1.69 7.32 14.39
C TRP A 44 3.00 6.74 14.97
N LYS A 45 3.25 6.82 16.28
CA LYS A 45 4.39 6.12 16.92
C LYS A 45 4.14 4.61 16.88
N CYS A 46 4.88 3.85 16.06
CA CYS A 46 4.55 2.46 15.76
C CYS A 46 5.75 1.54 15.64
N LYS A 47 5.47 0.23 15.67
CA LYS A 47 6.41 -0.85 15.37
C LYS A 47 6.01 -1.52 14.06
N LEU A 48 6.99 -2.01 13.32
CA LEU A 48 6.78 -2.80 12.10
C LEU A 48 7.12 -4.25 12.38
N ARG A 49 6.29 -5.20 11.96
CA ARG A 49 6.61 -6.63 12.02
C ARG A 49 6.67 -7.22 10.62
N ALA A 50 7.72 -8.01 10.38
CA ALA A 50 7.97 -8.73 9.15
C ALA A 50 7.99 -10.24 9.40
N GLY A 51 7.65 -11.06 8.41
CA GLY A 51 7.87 -12.51 8.50
C GLY A 51 6.91 -13.23 9.46
N SER A 52 5.66 -12.79 9.55
CA SER A 52 4.63 -13.47 10.34
C SER A 52 3.25 -13.39 9.70
N ASN A 53 2.48 -14.48 9.84
CA ASN A 53 1.04 -14.53 9.56
C ASN A 53 0.19 -14.01 10.75
N LEU A 54 0.82 -13.78 11.91
CA LEU A 54 0.16 -13.43 13.16
C LEU A 54 0.45 -11.97 13.51
N LEU A 55 -0.59 -11.22 13.88
CA LEU A 55 -0.52 -9.79 14.13
C LEU A 55 0.41 -9.40 15.28
N HIS A 56 0.63 -10.28 16.26
CA HIS A 56 1.37 -9.97 17.49
C HIS A 56 2.49 -10.96 17.84
N GLU A 57 2.68 -11.98 17.02
CA GLU A 57 3.55 -13.11 17.33
C GLU A 57 4.44 -13.44 16.14
N GLY A 58 5.58 -14.09 16.40
CA GLY A 58 6.51 -14.51 15.35
C GLY A 58 7.19 -13.37 14.60
N GLY A 59 8.02 -13.74 13.62
CA GLY A 59 8.70 -12.79 12.75
C GLY A 59 9.71 -11.87 13.45
N GLN A 60 10.02 -10.76 12.78
CA GLN A 60 10.99 -9.76 13.21
C GLN A 60 10.27 -8.43 13.49
N VAL A 61 10.50 -7.86 14.67
CA VAL A 61 9.94 -6.55 15.04
C VAL A 61 11.00 -5.48 14.84
N ALA A 62 10.75 -4.57 13.90
CA ALA A 62 11.60 -3.43 13.61
C ALA A 62 11.07 -2.16 14.28
N LYS A 63 12.00 -1.35 14.78
CA LYS A 63 11.73 0.00 15.28
C LYS A 63 11.82 0.99 14.14
N VAL A 64 10.91 1.97 14.16
CA VAL A 64 10.95 3.11 13.25
C VAL A 64 12.00 4.10 13.73
N PHE A 65 12.93 4.46 12.86
CA PHE A 65 13.97 5.47 13.14
C PHE A 65 13.60 6.83 12.55
N LYS A 66 13.19 6.87 11.28
CA LYS A 66 12.81 8.12 10.59
C LYS A 66 11.62 7.90 9.67
N ILE A 67 10.84 8.97 9.51
CA ILE A 67 9.65 9.00 8.68
C ILE A 67 9.79 10.15 7.68
N CYS A 68 9.44 9.87 6.43
CA CYS A 68 9.51 10.81 5.31
C CYS A 68 8.19 10.75 4.52
N SER A 69 7.18 11.48 5.01
CA SER A 69 5.87 11.61 4.37
C SER A 69 5.90 12.60 3.21
N HIS A 70 5.05 12.37 2.22
CA HIS A 70 4.95 13.30 1.09
C HIS A 70 4.56 14.70 1.58
N PRO A 71 5.33 15.76 1.27
CA PRO A 71 5.09 17.11 1.81
C PRO A 71 3.79 17.75 1.30
N LYS A 72 3.26 17.26 0.17
CA LYS A 72 1.97 17.66 -0.40
C LYS A 72 0.79 16.78 0.02
N PHE A 73 0.97 15.87 0.98
CA PHE A 73 -0.14 15.07 1.49
C PHE A 73 -1.25 15.96 2.05
N ASP A 74 -2.49 15.70 1.64
CA ASP A 74 -3.67 16.44 2.08
C ASP A 74 -4.70 15.47 2.67
N ILE A 75 -5.03 15.64 3.95
CA ILE A 75 -5.97 14.77 4.67
C ILE A 75 -7.42 14.90 4.19
N ASN A 76 -7.79 16.01 3.54
CA ASN A 76 -9.16 16.22 3.07
C ASN A 76 -9.42 15.51 1.74
N THR A 77 -8.41 15.45 0.88
CA THR A 77 -8.49 14.81 -0.45
C THR A 77 -7.85 13.43 -0.48
N ILE A 78 -7.03 13.12 0.53
CA ILE A 78 -6.16 11.94 0.60
C ILE A 78 -5.20 11.87 -0.61
N ASP A 79 -4.92 13.00 -1.28
CA ASP A 79 -3.93 13.06 -2.35
C ASP A 79 -2.51 12.99 -1.77
N TYR A 80 -1.58 12.45 -2.56
CA TYR A 80 -0.20 12.20 -2.15
C TYR A 80 -0.04 11.34 -0.89
N ASP A 81 -0.94 10.38 -0.66
CA ASP A 81 -0.97 9.52 0.53
C ASP A 81 0.12 8.44 0.55
N VAL A 82 1.38 8.85 0.66
CA VAL A 82 2.53 7.95 0.75
C VAL A 82 3.54 8.45 1.77
N SER A 83 4.17 7.51 2.47
CA SER A 83 5.31 7.79 3.33
C SER A 83 6.33 6.67 3.31
N VAL A 84 7.59 7.08 3.36
CA VAL A 84 8.75 6.19 3.44
C VAL A 84 9.26 6.18 4.87
N ILE A 85 9.65 5.02 5.36
CA ILE A 85 10.08 4.77 6.73
C ILE A 85 11.46 4.14 6.70
N LEU A 86 12.39 4.74 7.44
CA LEU A 86 13.68 4.15 7.74
C LEU A 86 13.57 3.40 9.08
N LEU A 87 13.97 2.14 9.07
CA LEU A 87 14.09 1.30 10.25
C LEU A 87 15.41 1.59 10.98
N ASP A 88 15.38 1.43 12.30
CA ASP A 88 16.54 1.57 13.19
C ASP A 88 17.65 0.57 12.85
N GLU A 89 17.25 -0.65 12.50
CA GLU A 89 18.14 -1.74 12.08
C GLU A 89 17.55 -2.44 10.84
N PRO A 90 18.38 -2.95 9.92
CA PRO A 90 17.91 -3.72 8.79
C PRO A 90 17.29 -5.05 9.25
N LEU A 91 16.20 -5.43 8.60
CA LEU A 91 15.61 -6.76 8.74
C LEU A 91 16.51 -7.81 8.08
N VAL A 92 16.57 -8.99 8.69
CA VAL A 92 17.24 -10.16 8.11
C VAL A 92 16.35 -10.74 7.04
N LEU A 93 16.80 -10.70 5.78
CA LEU A 93 16.04 -11.27 4.66
C LEU A 93 16.04 -12.81 4.74
N GLY A 94 14.94 -13.41 4.29
CA GLY A 94 14.72 -14.86 4.30
C GLY A 94 13.43 -15.23 3.56
N ALA A 95 12.97 -16.48 3.70
CA ALA A 95 11.80 -16.97 2.98
C ALA A 95 10.55 -16.10 3.21
N GLY A 96 10.28 -15.70 4.46
CA GLY A 96 9.16 -14.82 4.83
C GLY A 96 9.49 -13.32 4.93
N VAL A 97 10.72 -12.89 4.61
CA VAL A 97 11.11 -11.47 4.64
C VAL A 97 11.95 -11.13 3.42
N GLN A 98 11.36 -10.42 2.45
CA GLN A 98 12.04 -10.00 1.22
C GLN A 98 11.62 -8.59 0.85
N THR A 99 12.36 -7.97 -0.08
CA THR A 99 12.05 -6.64 -0.59
C THR A 99 11.25 -6.74 -1.89
N ILE A 100 10.39 -5.78 -2.16
CA ILE A 100 9.66 -5.67 -3.43
C ILE A 100 10.19 -4.48 -4.27
N PRO A 101 10.46 -4.66 -5.58
CA PRO A 101 10.81 -3.55 -6.45
C PRO A 101 9.62 -2.62 -6.71
N LEU A 102 9.92 -1.33 -6.89
CA LEU A 102 8.95 -0.31 -7.29
C LEU A 102 8.69 -0.38 -8.79
N GLN A 103 7.45 -0.12 -9.20
CA GLN A 103 7.11 0.09 -10.60
C GLN A 103 7.89 1.26 -11.21
N SER A 104 8.28 1.13 -12.48
CA SER A 104 8.99 2.19 -13.21
C SER A 104 8.11 3.43 -13.39
N VAL A 105 8.74 4.60 -13.41
CA VAL A 105 8.05 5.88 -13.66
C VAL A 105 7.35 5.83 -15.02
N ASN A 106 6.11 6.33 -15.07
CA ASN A 106 5.26 6.36 -16.27
C ASN A 106 4.95 4.98 -16.88
N GLU A 107 5.27 3.88 -16.20
CA GLU A 107 4.88 2.56 -16.65
C GLU A 107 3.37 2.43 -16.56
N GLU A 108 2.74 2.27 -17.72
CA GLU A 108 1.32 2.02 -17.81
C GLU A 108 1.04 0.55 -17.58
N ILE A 109 -0.06 0.30 -16.89
CA ILE A 109 -0.53 -1.04 -16.63
C ILE A 109 -1.71 -1.28 -17.56
N PRO A 110 -1.61 -2.24 -18.51
CA PRO A 110 -2.70 -2.51 -19.42
C PRO A 110 -4.00 -2.83 -18.67
N THR A 111 -5.11 -2.39 -19.25
CA THR A 111 -6.44 -2.75 -18.74
C THR A 111 -6.60 -4.26 -18.83
N GLY A 112 -7.10 -4.89 -17.76
CA GLY A 112 -7.31 -6.34 -17.70
C GLY A 112 -6.10 -7.17 -17.22
N THR A 113 -4.93 -6.57 -16.94
CA THR A 113 -3.85 -7.34 -16.31
C THR A 113 -4.30 -7.82 -14.91
N VAL A 114 -3.91 -9.03 -14.51
CA VAL A 114 -4.20 -9.55 -13.18
C VAL A 114 -3.20 -8.95 -12.19
N ALA A 115 -3.68 -8.42 -11.08
CA ALA A 115 -2.84 -8.02 -9.96
C ALA A 115 -2.87 -9.08 -8.89
N THR A 116 -1.74 -9.30 -8.26
CA THR A 116 -1.67 -9.92 -6.95
C THR A 116 -1.75 -8.78 -5.94
N PHE A 117 -2.95 -8.22 -5.76
CA PHE A 117 -3.32 -7.92 -4.40
C PHE A 117 -3.91 -9.20 -3.85
N THR A 118 -4.09 -9.25 -2.56
CA THR A 118 -5.19 -10.02 -2.01
C THR A 118 -6.53 -9.54 -2.67
N GLY A 119 -6.87 -9.93 -3.92
CA GLY A 119 -7.99 -9.38 -4.71
C GLY A 119 -7.70 -9.28 -6.22
N TRP A 120 -8.70 -9.61 -7.05
CA TRP A 120 -8.52 -9.94 -8.49
C TRP A 120 -9.20 -8.95 -9.49
N GLY A 121 -9.70 -7.80 -9.03
CA GLY A 121 -10.51 -6.88 -9.84
C GLY A 121 -9.78 -5.60 -10.24
N ARG A 122 -10.07 -5.07 -11.42
CA ARG A 122 -9.62 -3.73 -11.86
C ARG A 122 -10.73 -2.96 -12.54
N ILE A 123 -10.88 -1.70 -12.16
CA ILE A 123 -11.77 -0.73 -12.79
C ILE A 123 -10.87 0.30 -13.50
N ARG A 124 -11.22 0.71 -14.72
CA ARG A 124 -10.41 1.71 -15.43
C ARG A 124 -10.38 3.01 -14.64
N LYS A 125 -9.29 3.76 -14.73
CA LYS A 125 -9.17 5.04 -14.02
C LYS A 125 -10.33 5.99 -14.36
N ASP A 126 -10.72 6.09 -15.63
CA ASP A 126 -11.80 6.97 -16.06
C ASP A 126 -13.15 6.53 -15.49
N GLU A 127 -13.42 5.22 -15.52
CA GLU A 127 -14.60 4.63 -14.88
C GLU A 127 -14.60 4.92 -13.37
N CYS A 128 -13.45 4.79 -12.70
CA CYS A 128 -13.33 5.06 -11.28
C CYS A 128 -13.59 6.54 -10.94
N VAL A 129 -13.07 7.47 -11.74
CA VAL A 129 -13.33 8.90 -11.58
C VAL A 129 -14.83 9.19 -11.73
N GLU A 130 -15.47 8.59 -12.73
CA GLU A 130 -16.92 8.73 -12.94
C GLU A 130 -17.71 8.20 -11.73
N LEU A 131 -17.40 6.98 -11.29
CA LEU A 131 -18.04 6.33 -10.15
C LEU A 131 -17.95 7.19 -8.87
N TYR A 132 -16.76 7.70 -8.55
CA TYR A 132 -16.56 8.50 -7.34
C TYR A 132 -17.07 9.94 -7.46
N SER A 133 -17.21 10.48 -8.67
CA SER A 133 -17.81 11.80 -8.87
C SER A 133 -19.26 11.86 -8.36
N HIS A 134 -20.00 10.75 -8.47
CA HIS A 134 -21.36 10.62 -7.92
C HIS A 134 -21.40 10.66 -6.38
N HIS A 135 -20.25 10.48 -5.71
CA HIS A 135 -20.10 10.50 -4.26
C HIS A 135 -19.42 11.78 -3.76
N ASN A 136 -19.27 12.81 -4.59
CA ASN A 136 -18.52 14.04 -4.28
C ASN A 136 -17.06 13.78 -3.85
N ALA A 137 -16.47 12.65 -4.28
CA ALA A 137 -15.08 12.30 -4.02
C ALA A 137 -14.23 12.55 -5.29
N THR A 138 -13.00 13.01 -5.10
CA THR A 138 -12.08 13.30 -6.22
C THR A 138 -10.97 12.25 -6.28
N VAL A 139 -10.92 11.52 -7.39
CA VAL A 139 -9.80 10.62 -7.71
C VAL A 139 -8.81 11.37 -8.60
N THR A 140 -7.59 11.57 -8.10
CA THR A 140 -6.57 12.37 -8.79
C THR A 140 -5.74 11.50 -9.76
N ASN A 141 -4.90 12.10 -10.61
CA ASN A 141 -4.06 11.30 -11.51
C ASN A 141 -2.89 10.56 -10.82
N ARG A 142 -2.63 10.90 -9.55
CA ARG A 142 -1.68 10.24 -8.64
C ARG A 142 -2.30 9.04 -7.93
N MET A 143 -3.57 8.77 -8.18
CA MET A 143 -4.31 7.63 -7.66
C MET A 143 -4.63 6.63 -8.77
N ILE A 144 -4.87 5.39 -8.38
CA ILE A 144 -5.31 4.30 -9.24
C ILE A 144 -6.32 3.43 -8.50
N CYS A 145 -7.32 2.91 -9.20
CA CYS A 145 -8.40 2.15 -8.59
C CYS A 145 -8.31 0.67 -8.93
N PHE A 146 -8.58 -0.16 -7.93
CA PHE A 146 -8.59 -1.62 -8.05
C PHE A 146 -9.79 -2.19 -7.31
N GLY A 147 -10.56 -3.01 -7.98
CA GLY A 147 -11.83 -3.54 -7.49
C GLY A 147 -12.66 -4.09 -8.64
N TYR A 148 -13.85 -4.58 -8.31
CA TYR A 148 -14.83 -5.04 -9.31
C TYR A 148 -16.00 -4.08 -9.33
N THR A 149 -16.55 -3.79 -10.52
CA THR A 149 -17.79 -3.02 -10.63
C THR A 149 -18.93 -3.77 -9.92
N GLU A 150 -18.91 -5.10 -9.89
CA GLU A 150 -19.85 -5.93 -9.14
C GLU A 150 -19.63 -5.94 -7.63
N GLY A 151 -18.48 -5.45 -7.15
CA GLY A 151 -18.07 -5.55 -5.75
C GLY A 151 -17.59 -6.95 -5.35
N GLY A 152 -17.72 -7.29 -4.07
CA GLY A 152 -17.42 -8.62 -3.51
C GLY A 152 -15.96 -8.88 -3.12
N LYS A 153 -15.00 -8.09 -3.62
CA LYS A 153 -13.59 -8.18 -3.23
C LYS A 153 -12.92 -6.81 -3.21
N ASP A 154 -12.37 -6.44 -2.06
CA ASP A 154 -11.74 -5.14 -1.87
C ASP A 154 -10.84 -5.07 -0.63
N ALA A 155 -9.86 -4.15 -0.67
CA ALA A 155 -9.15 -3.68 0.51
C ALA A 155 -10.14 -3.06 1.50
N CYS A 156 -9.78 -3.05 2.78
CA CYS A 156 -10.63 -2.47 3.82
C CYS A 156 -9.79 -1.80 4.91
N GLU A 157 -10.42 -1.37 6.00
CA GLU A 157 -9.84 -0.44 7.00
C GLU A 157 -8.47 -0.84 7.57
N PHE A 158 -8.14 -2.14 7.63
CA PHE A 158 -6.87 -2.66 8.15
C PHE A 158 -5.82 -2.98 7.07
N ASP A 159 -6.20 -2.85 5.79
CA ASP A 159 -5.32 -3.11 4.64
C ASP A 159 -4.59 -1.83 4.20
N THR A 160 -5.03 -0.66 4.68
CA THR A 160 -4.44 0.65 4.39
C THR A 160 -2.93 0.68 4.58
N GLY A 161 -2.19 1.23 3.63
CA GLY A 161 -0.73 1.26 3.61
C GLY A 161 -0.10 -0.03 3.07
N GLY A 162 -0.89 -1.07 2.84
CA GLY A 162 -0.44 -2.33 2.25
C GLY A 162 -0.06 -2.20 0.76
N PRO A 163 0.72 -3.17 0.24
CA PRO A 163 1.25 -3.15 -1.12
C PRO A 163 0.27 -3.68 -2.16
N LEU A 164 -0.07 -2.90 -3.17
CA LEU A 164 -0.69 -3.40 -4.39
C LEU A 164 0.39 -3.89 -5.36
N VAL A 165 0.36 -5.19 -5.73
CA VAL A 165 1.43 -5.83 -6.50
C VAL A 165 0.92 -6.42 -7.82
N ILE A 166 1.69 -6.24 -8.89
CA ILE A 166 1.41 -6.80 -10.22
C ILE A 166 2.71 -7.39 -10.76
N ASN A 167 2.69 -8.67 -11.14
CA ASN A 167 3.86 -9.34 -11.71
C ASN A 167 5.14 -9.19 -10.86
N GLY A 168 5.01 -9.21 -9.53
CA GLY A 168 6.12 -9.03 -8.58
C GLY A 168 6.60 -7.58 -8.41
N MET A 169 5.92 -6.60 -9.02
CA MET A 169 6.23 -5.18 -8.92
C MET A 169 5.20 -4.47 -8.07
N LEU A 170 5.65 -3.58 -7.18
CA LEU A 170 4.77 -2.72 -6.42
C LEU A 170 4.24 -1.59 -7.30
N VAL A 171 2.93 -1.55 -7.47
CA VAL A 171 2.24 -0.58 -8.33
C VAL A 171 1.42 0.45 -7.55
N GLY A 172 1.09 0.15 -6.30
CA GLY A 172 0.27 1.04 -5.49
C GLY A 172 0.38 0.82 -3.98
N VAL A 173 -0.09 1.81 -3.24
CA VAL A 173 -0.25 1.79 -1.78
C VAL A 173 -1.73 1.88 -1.48
N VAL A 174 -2.30 0.95 -0.71
CA VAL A 174 -3.71 1.01 -0.30
C VAL A 174 -3.95 2.32 0.43
N SER A 175 -4.92 3.11 -0.01
CA SER A 175 -5.14 4.46 0.52
C SER A 175 -6.54 4.57 1.12
N TRP A 176 -7.59 4.60 0.30
CA TRP A 176 -8.96 4.83 0.77
C TRP A 176 -10.01 4.14 -0.11
N GLY A 177 -11.27 4.19 0.31
CA GLY A 177 -12.44 3.71 -0.41
C GLY A 177 -13.72 4.15 0.31
N ILE A 178 -14.87 4.00 -0.33
CA ILE A 178 -16.18 4.13 0.33
C ILE A 178 -16.71 2.72 0.57
N GLY A 179 -17.03 2.41 1.83
CA GLY A 179 -17.34 1.03 2.21
C GLY A 179 -16.17 0.08 1.92
N CYS A 180 -16.47 -1.21 1.84
CA CYS A 180 -15.52 -2.23 1.38
C CYS A 180 -16.25 -3.25 0.52
N ALA A 181 -15.73 -3.51 -0.68
CA ALA A 181 -16.27 -4.50 -1.61
C ALA A 181 -17.74 -4.24 -2.02
N GLU A 182 -18.14 -2.98 -1.99
CA GLU A 182 -19.44 -2.55 -2.48
C GLU A 182 -19.44 -2.45 -4.00
N ARG A 183 -20.62 -2.64 -4.58
CA ARG A 183 -20.81 -2.49 -6.03
C ARG A 183 -20.43 -1.07 -6.42
N ASN A 184 -19.67 -0.93 -7.51
CA ASN A 184 -19.23 0.34 -8.08
C ASN A 184 -18.40 1.22 -7.12
N GLN A 185 -17.81 0.65 -6.07
CA GLN A 185 -16.97 1.38 -5.12
C GLN A 185 -15.63 0.64 -4.99
N PRO A 186 -14.74 0.75 -6.00
CA PRO A 186 -13.44 0.09 -5.95
C PRO A 186 -12.51 0.78 -4.96
N GLY A 187 -11.62 0.06 -4.29
CA GLY A 187 -10.55 0.67 -3.51
C GLY A 187 -9.69 1.61 -4.36
N VAL A 188 -9.16 2.65 -3.70
CA VAL A 188 -8.30 3.69 -4.27
C VAL A 188 -6.91 3.57 -3.63
N TYR A 189 -5.89 3.63 -4.49
CA TYR A 189 -4.51 3.37 -4.15
C TYR A 189 -3.64 4.53 -4.64
N THR A 190 -2.60 4.90 -3.90
CA THR A 190 -1.57 5.82 -4.40
C THR A 190 -0.80 5.14 -5.54
N LYS A 191 -0.64 5.80 -6.68
CA LYS A 191 -0.03 5.25 -7.90
C LYS A 191 1.50 5.41 -7.86
N ILE A 192 2.23 4.31 -7.68
CA ILE A 192 3.71 4.33 -7.54
C ILE A 192 4.42 4.85 -8.79
N SER A 193 3.91 4.53 -9.98
CA SER A 193 4.52 4.99 -11.24
C SER A 193 4.28 6.47 -11.54
N HIS A 194 3.50 7.19 -10.74
CA HIS A 194 3.33 8.64 -10.92
C HIS A 194 4.65 9.37 -10.59
N PRO A 195 5.15 10.27 -11.47
CA PRO A 195 6.46 10.92 -11.31
C PRO A 195 6.68 11.57 -9.94
N GLU A 196 5.70 12.32 -9.42
CA GLU A 196 5.85 12.98 -8.11
C GLU A 196 5.91 11.98 -6.95
N ILE A 197 5.17 10.87 -7.03
CA ILE A 197 5.17 9.83 -5.99
C ILE A 197 6.51 9.10 -6.00
N ASN A 198 6.95 8.67 -7.19
CA ASN A 198 8.22 7.97 -7.34
C ASN A 198 9.41 8.86 -6.96
N SER A 199 9.42 10.13 -7.39
CA SER A 199 10.46 11.11 -7.04
C SER A 199 10.56 11.29 -5.53
N HIS A 200 9.42 11.47 -4.85
CA HIS A 200 9.41 11.59 -3.40
C HIS A 200 10.00 10.36 -2.70
N ILE A 201 9.66 9.14 -3.16
CA ILE A 201 10.25 7.92 -2.58
C ILE A 201 11.78 7.96 -2.73
N ASN A 202 12.29 8.25 -3.92
CA ASN A 202 13.74 8.31 -4.17
C ASN A 202 14.43 9.43 -3.37
N GLU A 203 13.79 10.60 -3.23
CA GLU A 203 14.30 11.70 -2.40
C GLU A 203 14.38 11.31 -0.92
N CYS A 204 13.42 10.54 -0.41
CA CYS A 204 13.50 10.00 0.95
C CYS A 204 14.66 9.00 1.08
N LEU A 205 14.84 8.11 0.10
CA LEU A 205 15.95 7.15 0.11
C LEU A 205 17.31 7.86 0.15
N ALA A 206 17.49 8.91 -0.64
CA ALA A 206 18.72 9.71 -0.67
C ALA A 206 18.98 10.46 0.66
N LYS A 207 17.95 10.73 1.46
CA LYS A 207 18.07 11.36 2.81
C LYS A 207 18.34 10.36 3.93
N PHE A 208 18.30 9.06 3.61
CA PHE A 208 18.51 7.95 4.54
C PHE A 208 19.90 7.32 4.41
N GLU A 209 20.65 7.70 3.37
CA GLU A 209 22.07 7.43 3.19
C GLU A 209 22.91 8.43 4.00
#